data_AF-U6RTJ8-F1
#
_entry.id   AF-U6RTJ8-F1
#
_cell.length_a   1.000
_cell.length_b   1.000
_cell.length_c   1.000
_cell.angle_alpha   90.00
_cell.angle_beta   90.00
_cell.angle_gamma   90.00
#
_symmetry.space_group_name_H-M   'P 1'
#
loop_
_entity.id
_entity.type
_entity.pdbx_description
1 polymer ?
#
loop_
_entity_poly.entity_id
_entity_poly.type
_entity_poly.pdbx_seq_one_letter_code
_entity_poly.pdbx_strand_id
1 'polypeptide(L)'
;MAKSTDGETGDAVGGIVSSGNATVMYCYSTSTIEGKTNVGGIVGANDGATVTSCLSLNKDIKGEVEVTHRIVGKRNGGDVSDNYAHSSVLLNGQSVTEGTGADTDNGETVEELTEEFYVDDLGWDFDEVWKIDSNISPYPIFKWQTKTTGIEYIKKATYNVYVTTEGIRAEGLNGNEMIYVYTTNGVLVAKQIAENTTEDISLTEKGIYVVNVISNEASQAFKVVK
;
A
#
# COMPACT_ATOMS: atom_id res chain seq x y z
N MET A 1 -7.98 0.80 8.94
CA MET A 1 -8.34 -0.10 7.83
C MET A 1 -7.35 0.16 6.70
N ALA A 2 -6.54 -0.84 6.36
CA ALA A 2 -5.35 -0.69 5.53
C ALA A 2 -5.33 -1.72 4.41
N LYS A 3 -5.06 -1.25 3.18
CA LYS A 3 -4.71 -2.07 2.02
C LYS A 3 -3.19 -2.00 1.89
N SER A 4 -2.48 -3.10 2.12
CA SER A 4 -1.04 -3.18 1.78
C SER A 4 -0.88 -3.62 0.32
N THR A 5 0.14 -3.13 -0.37
CA THR A 5 0.50 -3.58 -1.73
C THR A 5 1.96 -3.99 -1.84
N ASP A 6 2.72 -3.83 -0.76
CA ASP A 6 4.18 -3.94 -0.79
C ASP A 6 4.56 -5.14 0.09
N GLY A 7 5.19 -6.15 -0.54
CA GLY A 7 5.59 -7.38 0.11
C GLY A 7 6.78 -7.15 1.04
N GLU A 8 6.58 -7.39 2.33
CA GLU A 8 7.64 -7.39 3.34
C GLU A 8 8.39 -8.73 3.28
N THR A 9 9.66 -8.74 2.86
CA THR A 9 10.52 -9.91 3.06
C THR A 9 11.06 -9.88 4.49
N GLY A 10 10.50 -10.68 5.39
CA GLY A 10 10.89 -10.71 6.80
C GLY A 10 10.35 -11.89 7.59
N ASP A 11 10.66 -11.92 8.89
CA ASP A 11 9.95 -12.73 9.88
C ASP A 11 8.67 -11.99 10.29
N ALA A 12 7.53 -12.70 10.39
CA ALA A 12 6.21 -12.15 10.68
C ALA A 12 5.68 -11.17 9.62
N VAL A 13 5.07 -11.72 8.55
CA VAL A 13 4.54 -10.95 7.42
C VAL A 13 3.02 -11.09 7.37
N GLY A 14 2.30 -9.97 7.39
CA GLY A 14 0.85 -9.94 7.24
C GLY A 14 0.41 -8.93 6.21
N GLY A 15 -0.69 -9.21 5.51
CA GLY A 15 -1.22 -8.29 4.50
C GLY A 15 -1.79 -6.99 5.07
N ILE A 16 -2.07 -6.94 6.38
CA ILE A 16 -2.53 -5.73 7.10
C ILE A 16 -1.59 -5.40 8.26
N VAL A 17 -1.22 -6.41 9.06
CA VAL A 17 -0.35 -6.24 10.24
C VAL A 17 0.78 -7.26 10.19
N SER A 18 2.05 -6.82 10.28
CA SER A 18 3.19 -7.74 10.33
C SER A 18 3.24 -8.53 11.63
N SER A 19 3.41 -7.84 12.77
CA SER A 19 3.39 -8.41 14.10
C SER A 19 2.87 -7.41 15.13
N GLY A 20 2.24 -7.91 16.19
CA GLY A 20 1.94 -7.13 17.37
C GLY A 20 0.60 -7.48 18.03
N ASN A 21 0.21 -6.61 18.97
CA ASN A 21 -1.03 -6.72 19.73
C ASN A 21 -2.01 -5.61 19.29
N ALA A 22 -2.40 -5.65 18.01
CA ALA A 22 -3.35 -4.72 17.43
C ALA A 22 -4.61 -5.46 17.02
N THR A 23 -5.77 -5.01 17.51
CA THR A 23 -7.06 -5.56 17.09
C THR A 23 -7.29 -5.28 15.60
N VAL A 24 -7.56 -6.32 14.82
CA VAL A 24 -7.88 -6.23 13.39
C VAL A 24 -9.30 -6.73 13.19
N MET A 25 -10.19 -5.85 12.72
CA MET A 25 -11.59 -6.19 12.49
C MET A 25 -12.14 -5.55 11.24
N TYR A 26 -13.08 -6.24 10.59
CA TYR A 26 -13.81 -5.73 9.41
C TYR A 26 -12.89 -5.30 8.27
N CYS A 27 -11.85 -6.10 8.01
CA CYS A 27 -10.80 -5.77 7.05
C CYS A 27 -10.64 -6.87 6.00
N TYR A 28 -10.09 -6.51 4.84
CA TYR A 28 -9.65 -7.48 3.85
C TYR A 28 -8.30 -7.13 3.25
N SER A 29 -7.65 -8.12 2.66
CA SER A 29 -6.31 -8.00 2.08
C SER A 29 -6.26 -8.65 0.70
N THR A 30 -5.79 -7.90 -0.30
CA THR A 30 -5.47 -8.40 -1.65
C THR A 30 -3.96 -8.34 -1.94
N SER A 31 -3.15 -8.16 -0.90
CA SER A 31 -1.70 -7.96 -0.99
C SER A 31 -1.00 -9.17 -1.63
N THR A 32 0.14 -8.93 -2.27
CA THR A 32 1.10 -10.00 -2.60
C THR A 32 1.94 -10.27 -1.36
N ILE A 33 1.94 -11.51 -0.87
CA ILE A 33 2.57 -11.85 0.41
C ILE A 33 3.65 -12.92 0.22
N GLU A 34 4.88 -12.57 0.57
CA GLU A 34 6.02 -13.48 0.56
C GLU A 34 6.91 -13.18 1.77
N GLY A 35 7.00 -14.14 2.68
CA GLY A 35 7.80 -14.04 3.90
C GLY A 35 8.56 -15.33 4.19
N LYS A 36 9.35 -15.32 5.26
CA LYS A 36 10.09 -16.52 5.69
C LYS A 36 9.30 -17.33 6.71
N THR A 37 8.95 -16.71 7.84
CA THR A 37 8.25 -17.35 8.96
C THR A 37 7.06 -16.49 9.43
N ASN A 38 6.03 -17.11 10.02
CA ASN A 38 4.82 -16.46 10.54
C ASN A 38 4.14 -15.57 9.48
N VAL A 39 3.68 -16.19 8.39
CA VAL A 39 3.11 -15.47 7.24
C VAL A 39 1.60 -15.64 7.22
N GLY A 40 0.84 -14.54 7.30
CA GLY A 40 -0.62 -14.57 7.28
C GLY A 40 -1.21 -13.64 6.21
N GLY A 41 -2.36 -13.99 5.66
CA GLY A 41 -3.05 -13.10 4.71
C GLY A 41 -3.47 -11.76 5.31
N ILE A 42 -3.79 -11.77 6.61
CA ILE A 42 -4.20 -10.59 7.38
C ILE A 42 -3.11 -10.19 8.37
N VAL A 43 -2.70 -11.09 9.26
CA VAL A 43 -1.72 -10.83 10.32
C VAL A 43 -0.57 -11.84 10.26
N GLY A 44 0.68 -11.39 10.33
CA GLY A 44 1.83 -12.31 10.39
C GLY A 44 1.92 -13.03 11.74
N ALA A 45 2.23 -12.28 12.80
CA ALA A 45 2.23 -12.78 14.18
C ALA A 45 1.21 -12.04 15.05
N ASN A 46 0.27 -12.79 15.64
CA ASN A 46 -0.70 -12.26 16.59
C ASN A 46 -0.20 -12.47 18.04
N ASP A 47 0.18 -11.38 18.71
CA ASP A 47 0.74 -11.39 20.07
C ASP A 47 -0.32 -11.04 21.14
N GLY A 48 -1.51 -11.62 21.02
CA GLY A 48 -2.58 -11.45 22.03
C GLY A 48 -3.73 -10.54 21.64
N ALA A 49 -3.86 -10.17 20.36
CA ALA A 49 -4.95 -9.34 19.86
C ALA A 49 -6.13 -10.15 19.30
N THR A 50 -7.25 -9.47 19.09
CA THR A 50 -8.41 -10.00 18.38
C THR A 50 -8.25 -9.78 16.87
N VAL A 51 -8.40 -10.84 16.09
CA VAL A 51 -8.55 -10.79 14.63
C VAL A 51 -9.92 -11.36 14.29
N THR A 52 -10.86 -10.52 13.84
CA THR A 52 -12.24 -10.95 13.64
C THR A 52 -12.89 -10.33 12.42
N SER A 53 -13.85 -11.02 11.80
CA SER A 53 -14.61 -10.49 10.66
C SER A 53 -13.71 -10.02 9.51
N CYS A 54 -12.58 -10.70 9.28
CA CYS A 54 -11.63 -10.37 8.22
C CYS A 54 -11.70 -11.34 7.05
N LEU A 55 -11.36 -10.85 5.85
CA LEU A 55 -11.38 -11.64 4.62
C LEU A 55 -10.02 -11.63 3.92
N SER A 56 -9.44 -12.81 3.73
CA SER A 56 -8.24 -13.01 2.91
C SER A 56 -8.61 -13.19 1.44
N LEU A 57 -8.10 -12.30 0.60
CA LEU A 57 -8.23 -12.29 -0.87
C LEU A 57 -6.85 -12.32 -1.55
N ASN A 58 -5.83 -12.72 -0.81
CA ASN A 58 -4.46 -12.79 -1.30
C ASN A 58 -4.35 -13.88 -2.36
N LYS A 59 -3.72 -13.58 -3.50
CA LYS A 59 -3.61 -14.56 -4.60
C LYS A 59 -2.82 -15.80 -4.20
N ASP A 60 -1.69 -15.58 -3.53
CA ASP A 60 -0.78 -16.62 -3.06
C ASP A 60 0.00 -16.07 -1.86
N ILE A 61 0.05 -16.83 -0.77
CA ILE A 61 0.75 -16.48 0.46
C ILE A 61 1.92 -17.46 0.58
N LYS A 62 3.15 -16.92 0.52
CA LYS A 62 4.36 -17.73 0.48
C LYS A 62 5.17 -17.62 1.76
N GLY A 63 5.59 -18.76 2.28
CA GLY A 63 6.39 -18.86 3.51
C GLY A 63 6.59 -20.29 4.00
N GLU A 64 7.20 -20.44 5.17
CA GLU A 64 7.37 -21.75 5.83
C GLU A 64 6.01 -22.40 6.16
N VAL A 65 5.81 -23.63 5.71
CA VAL A 65 4.52 -24.34 5.70
C VAL A 65 3.80 -24.33 7.05
N GLU A 66 4.51 -24.64 8.14
CA GLU A 66 3.91 -24.82 9.48
C GLU A 66 3.41 -23.51 10.12
N VAL A 67 3.84 -22.37 9.60
CA VAL A 67 3.53 -21.04 10.14
C VAL A 67 3.07 -20.08 9.04
N THR A 68 2.48 -20.63 7.98
CA THR A 68 1.91 -19.88 6.86
C THR A 68 0.44 -20.24 6.72
N HIS A 69 -0.45 -19.25 6.89
CA HIS A 69 -1.89 -19.47 6.86
C HIS A 69 -2.64 -18.35 6.15
N ARG A 70 -3.90 -18.59 5.81
CA ARG A 70 -4.70 -17.61 5.06
C ARG A 70 -5.09 -16.38 5.86
N ILE A 71 -5.20 -16.45 7.19
CA ILE A 71 -5.56 -15.32 8.07
C ILE A 71 -4.37 -14.90 8.93
N VAL A 72 -3.92 -15.78 9.85
CA VAL A 72 -2.87 -15.47 10.84
C VAL A 72 -1.71 -16.45 10.70
N GLY A 73 -0.49 -15.96 10.44
CA GLY A 73 0.68 -16.82 10.30
C GLY A 73 1.00 -17.61 11.58
N LYS A 74 1.10 -16.92 12.71
CA LYS A 74 1.30 -17.53 14.03
C LYS A 74 0.49 -16.82 15.11
N ARG A 75 -0.17 -17.60 15.97
CA ARG A 75 -0.79 -17.12 17.20
C ARG A 75 0.11 -17.35 18.40
N ASN A 76 0.49 -16.27 19.08
CA ASN A 76 1.11 -16.28 20.40
C ASN A 76 0.08 -15.95 21.51
N GLY A 77 -1.21 -16.00 21.18
CA GLY A 77 -2.35 -15.66 22.04
C GLY A 77 -3.41 -14.90 21.26
N GLY A 78 -4.48 -14.46 21.95
CA GLY A 78 -5.55 -13.65 21.36
C GLY A 78 -6.60 -14.48 20.61
N ASP A 79 -7.69 -13.81 20.26
CA ASP A 79 -8.86 -14.43 19.64
C ASP A 79 -8.80 -14.29 18.12
N VAL A 80 -9.06 -15.39 17.41
CA VAL A 80 -9.25 -15.40 15.97
C VAL A 80 -10.63 -16.01 15.75
N SER A 81 -11.58 -15.22 15.25
CA SER A 81 -12.97 -15.67 15.04
C SER A 81 -13.61 -15.04 13.82
N ASP A 82 -14.60 -15.71 13.22
CA ASP A 82 -15.41 -15.13 12.14
C ASP A 82 -14.59 -14.62 10.94
N ASN A 83 -13.47 -15.28 10.65
CA ASN A 83 -12.59 -14.90 9.54
C ASN A 83 -12.74 -15.86 8.37
N TYR A 84 -12.61 -15.31 7.17
CA TYR A 84 -12.86 -16.04 5.93
C TYR A 84 -11.68 -15.87 4.98
N ALA A 85 -11.50 -16.85 4.10
CA ALA A 85 -10.58 -16.77 2.98
C ALA A 85 -11.29 -17.26 1.72
N HIS A 86 -11.12 -16.52 0.64
CA HIS A 86 -11.67 -16.95 -0.64
C HIS A 86 -11.01 -18.26 -1.10
N SER A 87 -11.77 -19.13 -1.76
CA SER A 87 -11.29 -20.45 -2.22
C SER A 87 -10.09 -20.37 -3.17
N SER A 88 -9.92 -19.24 -3.86
CA SER A 88 -8.78 -18.99 -4.72
C SER A 88 -7.47 -18.66 -3.98
N VAL A 89 -7.49 -18.45 -2.66
CA VAL A 89 -6.29 -18.13 -1.88
C VAL A 89 -5.41 -19.38 -1.77
N LEU A 90 -4.18 -19.27 -2.24
CA LEU A 90 -3.19 -20.34 -2.20
C LEU A 90 -2.19 -20.14 -1.06
N LEU A 91 -1.68 -21.25 -0.53
CA LEU A 91 -0.48 -21.26 0.32
C LEU A 91 0.64 -21.97 -0.44
N ASN A 92 1.73 -21.27 -0.71
CA ASN A 92 2.85 -21.78 -1.52
C ASN A 92 2.39 -22.39 -2.86
N GLY A 93 1.43 -21.75 -3.52
CA GLY A 93 0.85 -22.21 -4.77
C GLY A 93 -0.07 -23.43 -4.68
N GLN A 94 -0.44 -23.89 -3.47
CA GLN A 94 -1.37 -24.99 -3.26
C GLN A 94 -2.71 -24.51 -2.71
N SER A 95 -3.79 -25.14 -3.14
CA SER A 95 -5.13 -24.91 -2.57
C SER A 95 -5.20 -25.43 -1.14
N VAL A 96 -5.94 -24.74 -0.29
CA VAL A 96 -6.15 -25.13 1.12
C VAL A 96 -7.48 -25.86 1.23
N THR A 97 -7.43 -27.14 1.60
CA THR A 97 -8.62 -27.99 1.73
C THR A 97 -8.83 -28.55 3.13
N GLU A 98 -7.89 -28.30 4.04
CA GLU A 98 -7.89 -28.81 5.42
C GLU A 98 -7.54 -27.69 6.41
N GLY A 99 -7.90 -27.88 7.68
CA GLY A 99 -7.61 -26.91 8.74
C GLY A 99 -8.35 -25.57 8.58
N THR A 100 -9.42 -25.54 7.78
CA THR A 100 -10.27 -24.38 7.57
C THR A 100 -11.37 -24.31 8.63
N GLY A 101 -11.89 -23.11 8.84
CA GLY A 101 -12.96 -22.81 9.79
C GLY A 101 -12.86 -21.37 10.27
N ALA A 102 -14.00 -20.75 10.58
CA ALA A 102 -14.07 -19.31 10.87
C ALA A 102 -13.12 -18.85 11.99
N ASP A 103 -12.85 -19.74 12.96
CA ASP A 103 -12.02 -19.48 14.13
C ASP A 103 -10.60 -20.08 14.03
N THR A 104 -10.19 -20.50 12.81
CA THR A 104 -8.87 -21.05 12.56
C THR A 104 -7.94 -20.02 11.92
N ASP A 105 -6.64 -20.31 11.93
CA ASP A 105 -5.61 -19.49 11.30
C ASP A 105 -5.78 -19.42 9.76
N ASN A 106 -6.53 -20.36 9.17
CA ASN A 106 -6.87 -20.37 7.75
C ASN A 106 -8.22 -19.75 7.43
N GLY A 107 -9.06 -19.43 8.41
CA GLY A 107 -10.42 -18.94 8.19
C GLY A 107 -11.32 -19.97 7.49
N GLU A 108 -12.61 -19.69 7.48
CA GLU A 108 -13.58 -20.46 6.70
C GLU A 108 -13.41 -20.20 5.20
N THR A 109 -13.61 -21.22 4.37
CA THR A 109 -13.52 -21.05 2.92
C THR A 109 -14.83 -20.50 2.38
N VAL A 110 -14.74 -19.43 1.57
CA VAL A 110 -15.89 -18.87 0.84
C VAL A 110 -15.63 -18.91 -0.67
N GLU A 111 -16.63 -19.33 -1.44
CA GLU A 111 -16.57 -19.42 -2.91
C GLU A 111 -17.16 -18.19 -3.60
N GLU A 112 -18.26 -17.66 -3.07
CA GLU A 112 -18.99 -16.55 -3.66
C GLU A 112 -19.03 -15.36 -2.70
N LEU A 113 -18.62 -14.20 -3.20
CA LEU A 113 -18.59 -12.95 -2.43
C LEU A 113 -19.78 -12.08 -2.83
N THR A 114 -20.87 -12.20 -2.07
CA THR A 114 -22.09 -11.39 -2.25
C THR A 114 -22.12 -10.24 -1.24
N GLU A 115 -22.96 -9.23 -1.48
CA GLU A 115 -23.22 -8.18 -0.48
C GLU A 115 -23.78 -8.78 0.83
N GLU A 116 -24.68 -9.76 0.72
CA GLU A 116 -25.23 -10.50 1.85
C GLU A 116 -24.13 -11.17 2.67
N PHE A 117 -23.14 -11.81 2.03
CA PHE A 117 -21.99 -12.38 2.75
C PHE A 117 -21.21 -11.32 3.55
N TYR A 118 -20.96 -10.15 2.95
CA TYR A 118 -20.26 -9.09 3.68
C TYR A 118 -21.06 -8.56 4.87
N VAL A 119 -22.39 -8.47 4.74
CA VAL A 119 -23.26 -7.91 5.78
C VAL A 119 -23.57 -8.94 6.86
N ASP A 120 -23.97 -10.14 6.49
CA ASP A 120 -24.54 -11.13 7.40
C ASP A 120 -23.48 -12.04 8.02
N ASP A 121 -22.51 -12.52 7.22
CA ASP A 121 -21.44 -13.40 7.72
C ASP A 121 -20.28 -12.62 8.32
N LEU A 122 -19.84 -11.56 7.64
CA LEU A 122 -18.73 -10.72 8.09
C LEU A 122 -19.18 -9.56 8.98
N GLY A 123 -20.46 -9.19 9.03
CA GLY A 123 -20.95 -8.09 9.87
C GLY A 123 -20.49 -6.70 9.43
N TRP A 124 -20.14 -6.50 8.15
CA TRP A 124 -19.63 -5.22 7.65
C TRP A 124 -20.77 -4.21 7.46
N ASP A 125 -20.50 -2.97 7.83
CA ASP A 125 -21.45 -1.87 7.71
C ASP A 125 -21.52 -1.32 6.27
N PHE A 126 -22.54 -1.72 5.53
CA PHE A 126 -22.84 -1.18 4.19
C PHE A 126 -23.82 0.00 4.23
N ASP A 127 -24.36 0.35 5.39
CA ASP A 127 -25.22 1.51 5.58
C ASP A 127 -24.40 2.80 5.65
N GLU A 128 -23.20 2.76 6.23
CA GLU A 128 -22.37 3.95 6.43
C GLU A 128 -20.94 3.83 5.87
N VAL A 129 -20.33 2.64 5.89
CA VAL A 129 -18.89 2.50 5.63
C VAL A 129 -18.60 2.03 4.21
N TRP A 130 -19.18 0.91 3.83
CA TRP A 130 -18.83 0.17 2.62
C TRP A 130 -19.85 0.34 1.50
N LYS A 131 -19.39 0.12 0.26
CA LYS A 131 -20.22 -0.10 -0.93
C LYS A 131 -19.52 -1.08 -1.86
N ILE A 132 -20.31 -1.74 -2.71
CA ILE A 132 -19.79 -2.44 -3.89
C ILE A 132 -20.02 -1.54 -5.12
N ASP A 133 -18.95 -1.27 -5.86
CA ASP A 133 -19.00 -0.63 -7.17
C ASP A 133 -18.02 -1.32 -8.10
N SER A 134 -18.54 -2.22 -8.93
CA SER A 134 -17.75 -3.06 -9.83
C SER A 134 -17.00 -2.27 -10.91
N ASN A 135 -17.36 -0.99 -11.14
CA ASN A 135 -16.58 -0.13 -12.04
C ASN A 135 -15.28 0.35 -11.39
N ILE A 136 -15.24 0.37 -10.06
CA ILE A 136 -14.06 0.77 -9.29
C ILE A 136 -13.29 -0.47 -8.87
N SER A 137 -13.94 -1.41 -8.18
CA SER A 137 -13.30 -2.56 -7.54
C SER A 137 -14.23 -3.77 -7.55
N PRO A 138 -13.70 -4.99 -7.75
CA PRO A 138 -14.50 -6.21 -7.59
C PRO A 138 -14.83 -6.52 -6.12
N TYR A 139 -14.22 -5.81 -5.17
CA TYR A 139 -14.40 -5.97 -3.73
C TYR A 139 -14.91 -4.67 -3.08
N PRO A 140 -15.47 -4.73 -1.85
CA PRO A 140 -16.00 -3.56 -1.18
C PRO A 140 -14.98 -2.44 -1.06
N ILE A 141 -15.44 -1.21 -1.24
CA ILE A 141 -14.67 0.01 -1.09
C ILE A 141 -15.42 0.95 -0.15
N PHE A 142 -14.74 1.95 0.40
CA PHE A 142 -15.43 2.95 1.19
C PHE A 142 -16.42 3.74 0.33
N LYS A 143 -17.53 4.18 0.94
CA LYS A 143 -18.54 4.98 0.23
C LYS A 143 -17.97 6.23 -0.46
N TRP A 144 -16.98 6.85 0.16
CA TRP A 144 -16.29 8.04 -0.38
C TRP A 144 -15.30 7.74 -1.51
N GLN A 145 -14.88 6.48 -1.70
CA GLN A 145 -13.93 6.13 -2.77
C GLN A 145 -14.59 6.23 -4.15
N THR A 146 -13.87 6.87 -5.08
CA THR A 146 -14.25 7.02 -6.50
C THR A 146 -13.26 6.35 -7.45
N LYS A 147 -12.12 5.84 -6.94
CA LYS A 147 -11.08 5.10 -7.68
C LYS A 147 -10.27 4.21 -6.73
N THR A 148 -9.58 3.19 -7.27
CA THR A 148 -8.84 2.15 -6.51
C THR A 148 -7.47 2.57 -6.01
N THR A 149 -6.92 3.68 -6.51
CA THR A 149 -5.64 4.24 -6.06
C THR A 149 -5.79 5.74 -5.81
N GLY A 150 -5.28 6.20 -4.66
CA GLY A 150 -5.17 7.64 -4.36
C GLY A 150 -4.06 8.33 -5.16
N ILE A 151 -3.15 7.55 -5.75
CA ILE A 151 -2.05 8.03 -6.58
C ILE A 151 -2.41 7.68 -8.03
N GLU A 152 -2.75 8.71 -8.81
CA GLU A 152 -2.55 8.63 -10.26
C GLU A 152 -1.06 8.39 -10.47
N TYR A 153 -0.69 7.41 -11.31
CA TYR A 153 0.68 7.30 -11.80
C TYR A 153 1.13 8.71 -12.17
N ILE A 154 2.00 9.33 -11.35
CA ILE A 154 2.58 10.62 -11.69
C ILE A 154 3.29 10.31 -12.99
N LYS A 155 2.80 10.91 -14.08
CA LYS A 155 3.43 10.87 -15.39
C LYS A 155 4.93 10.93 -15.15
N LYS A 156 5.68 9.92 -15.61
CA LYS A 156 7.13 9.83 -15.40
C LYS A 156 7.70 11.23 -15.62
N ALA A 157 8.28 11.82 -14.58
CA ALA A 157 8.69 13.20 -14.65
C ALA A 157 9.66 13.34 -15.83
N THR A 158 9.42 14.34 -16.69
CA THR A 158 10.29 14.59 -17.85
C THR A 158 11.69 14.94 -17.39
N TYR A 159 11.76 15.58 -16.22
CA TYR A 159 13.00 16.04 -15.59
C TYR A 159 13.21 15.29 -14.28
N ASN A 160 14.47 15.07 -13.93
CA ASN A 160 14.84 14.64 -12.59
C ASN A 160 15.45 15.81 -11.84
N VAL A 161 15.08 15.98 -10.57
CA VAL A 161 15.67 17.01 -9.71
C VAL A 161 16.15 16.37 -8.42
N TYR A 162 17.44 16.51 -8.13
CA TYR A 162 18.09 15.94 -6.94
C TYR A 162 18.78 17.02 -6.13
N VAL A 163 19.06 16.71 -4.87
CA VAL A 163 19.84 17.57 -3.98
C VAL A 163 21.32 17.22 -4.10
N THR A 164 22.18 18.23 -4.16
CA THR A 164 23.64 18.11 -4.12
C THR A 164 24.18 18.79 -2.87
N THR A 165 25.48 18.63 -2.59
CA THR A 165 26.13 19.33 -1.46
C THR A 165 26.00 20.85 -1.60
N GLU A 166 26.11 21.36 -2.84
CA GLU A 166 26.11 22.79 -3.15
C GLU A 166 24.72 23.35 -3.44
N GLY A 167 23.70 22.51 -3.63
CA GLY A 167 22.38 22.98 -4.06
C GLY A 167 21.49 21.88 -4.60
N ILE A 168 21.02 22.06 -5.83
CA ILE A 168 20.22 21.08 -6.57
C ILE A 168 20.83 20.82 -7.94
N ARG A 169 20.53 19.65 -8.50
CA ARG A 169 20.82 19.29 -9.88
C ARG A 169 19.53 18.95 -10.60
N ALA A 170 19.30 19.57 -11.76
CA ALA A 170 18.23 19.22 -12.68
C ALA A 170 18.80 18.47 -13.90
N GLU A 171 18.17 17.37 -14.31
CA GLU A 171 18.59 16.53 -15.44
C GLU A 171 17.41 16.24 -16.39
N GLY A 172 17.72 15.90 -17.64
CA GLY A 172 16.72 15.62 -18.68
C GLY A 172 16.20 16.86 -19.39
N LEU A 173 16.97 17.95 -19.33
CA LEU A 173 16.67 19.25 -19.95
C LEU A 173 17.03 19.22 -21.43
N ASN A 174 16.47 20.15 -22.21
CA ASN A 174 16.69 20.30 -23.66
C ASN A 174 17.39 21.62 -24.02
N GLY A 175 17.89 22.37 -23.03
CA GLY A 175 18.65 23.61 -23.25
C GLY A 175 17.77 24.84 -23.53
N ASN A 176 16.52 24.83 -23.08
CA ASN A 176 15.65 26.01 -23.15
C ASN A 176 14.68 26.16 -21.97
N GLU A 177 14.69 25.21 -21.04
CA GLU A 177 13.80 25.23 -19.89
C GLU A 177 14.17 26.33 -18.90
N MET A 178 13.15 26.98 -18.36
CA MET A 178 13.29 27.91 -17.24
C MET A 178 13.18 27.13 -15.93
N ILE A 179 14.22 27.20 -15.10
CA ILE A 179 14.25 26.59 -13.78
C ILE A 179 14.09 27.69 -12.74
N TYR A 180 13.09 27.57 -11.87
CA TYR A 180 12.83 28.47 -10.75
C TYR A 180 12.89 27.69 -9.44
N VAL A 181 13.54 28.24 -8.43
CA VAL A 181 13.60 27.64 -7.09
C VAL A 181 12.98 28.60 -6.09
N TYR A 182 12.02 28.11 -5.32
CA TYR A 182 11.30 28.86 -4.30
C TYR A 182 11.48 28.23 -2.92
N THR A 183 11.46 29.05 -1.88
CA THR A 183 11.18 28.57 -0.52
C THR A 183 9.72 28.14 -0.38
N THR A 184 9.37 27.43 0.71
CA THR A 184 7.98 27.04 1.00
C THR A 184 7.05 28.23 1.25
N ASN A 185 7.58 29.41 1.55
CA ASN A 185 6.80 30.64 1.70
C ASN A 185 6.60 31.37 0.35
N GLY A 186 7.03 30.78 -0.76
CA GLY A 186 6.88 31.32 -2.11
C GLY A 186 7.95 32.35 -2.52
N VAL A 187 9.01 32.54 -1.73
CA VAL A 187 10.11 33.46 -2.09
C VAL A 187 11.01 32.80 -3.13
N LEU A 188 11.23 33.45 -4.27
CA LEU A 188 12.15 33.01 -5.32
C LEU A 188 13.61 33.19 -4.84
N VAL A 189 14.38 32.10 -4.83
CA VAL A 189 15.78 32.08 -4.37
C VAL A 189 16.78 31.80 -5.47
N ALA A 190 16.36 31.15 -6.57
CA ALA A 190 17.21 30.97 -7.74
C ALA A 190 16.37 30.91 -9.02
N LYS A 191 16.96 31.36 -10.12
CA LYS A 191 16.39 31.30 -11.47
C LYS A 191 17.51 31.03 -12.47
N GLN A 192 17.33 30.05 -13.35
CA GLN A 192 18.29 29.67 -14.37
C GLN A 192 17.57 29.29 -15.66
N ILE A 193 18.18 29.61 -16.80
CA ILE A 193 17.78 29.04 -18.08
C ILE A 193 18.70 27.86 -18.32
N ALA A 194 18.14 26.70 -18.65
CA ALA A 194 18.94 25.54 -19.01
C ALA A 194 19.68 25.81 -20.32
N GLU A 195 20.98 25.59 -20.32
CA GLU A 195 21.83 25.63 -21.52
C GLU A 195 22.29 24.21 -21.91
N ASN A 196 22.23 23.28 -20.95
CA ASN A 196 22.67 21.90 -21.07
C ASN A 196 21.56 20.92 -20.68
N THR A 197 21.80 19.63 -20.90
CA THR A 197 20.90 18.55 -20.46
C THR A 197 20.90 18.35 -18.94
N THR A 198 21.88 18.95 -18.25
CA THR A 198 22.06 18.91 -16.80
C THR A 198 22.47 20.30 -16.32
N GLU A 199 21.80 20.80 -15.28
CA GLU A 199 22.08 22.10 -14.67
C GLU A 199 22.20 21.97 -13.16
N ASP A 200 23.27 22.55 -12.60
CA ASP A 200 23.49 22.66 -11.17
C ASP A 200 23.11 24.08 -10.71
N ILE A 201 22.25 24.17 -9.71
CA ILE A 201 21.80 25.44 -9.12
C ILE A 201 22.25 25.47 -7.67
N SER A 202 23.17 26.37 -7.35
CA SER A 202 23.67 26.55 -5.98
C SER A 202 22.57 27.11 -5.07
N LEU A 203 22.45 26.52 -3.89
CA LEU A 203 21.61 27.02 -2.80
C LEU A 203 22.47 27.08 -1.55
N THR A 204 22.50 28.20 -0.83
CA THR A 204 23.38 28.38 0.33
C THR A 204 22.79 27.80 1.61
N GLU A 205 21.48 27.94 1.78
CA GLU A 205 20.79 27.50 2.99
C GLU A 205 20.33 26.04 2.91
N LYS A 206 20.09 25.44 4.08
CA LYS A 206 19.40 24.16 4.21
C LYS A 206 17.92 24.43 4.38
N GLY A 207 17.07 23.61 3.78
CA GLY A 207 15.64 23.80 3.85
C GLY A 207 14.86 23.02 2.80
N ILE A 208 13.56 23.26 2.81
CA ILE A 208 12.63 22.72 1.82
C ILE A 208 12.48 23.75 0.70
N TYR A 209 12.67 23.29 -0.53
CA TYR A 209 12.49 24.11 -1.73
C TYR A 209 11.49 23.48 -2.69
N VAL A 210 10.81 24.35 -3.44
CA VAL A 210 9.98 23.99 -4.59
C VAL A 210 10.71 24.41 -5.85
N VAL A 211 11.00 23.45 -6.73
CA VAL A 211 11.71 23.66 -8.00
C VAL A 211 10.72 23.52 -9.13
N ASN A 212 10.50 24.57 -9.91
CA ASN A 212 9.66 24.53 -11.10
C ASN A 212 10.56 24.52 -12.34
N VAL A 213 10.43 23.47 -13.16
CA VAL A 213 11.06 23.38 -14.49
C VAL A 213 9.96 23.60 -15.53
N ILE A 214 10.14 24.61 -16.38
CA ILE A 214 9.13 25.06 -17.35
C ILE A 214 9.74 25.02 -18.75
N SER A 215 9.14 24.22 -19.62
CA SER A 215 9.38 24.23 -21.07
C SER A 215 8.17 24.80 -21.82
N ASN A 216 8.26 24.86 -23.15
CA ASN A 216 7.13 25.24 -23.99
C ASN A 216 5.98 24.21 -23.96
N GLU A 217 6.26 22.96 -23.60
CA GLU A 217 5.31 21.85 -23.65
C GLU A 217 4.78 21.44 -22.27
N ALA A 218 5.55 21.69 -21.21
CA ALA A 218 5.22 21.23 -19.86
C ALA A 218 5.77 22.14 -18.76
N SER A 219 5.06 22.17 -17.64
CA SER A 219 5.55 22.71 -16.37
C SER A 219 5.49 21.62 -15.31
N GLN A 220 6.61 21.38 -14.62
CA GLN A 220 6.71 20.37 -13.56
C GLN A 220 7.34 20.96 -12.31
N ALA A 221 6.74 20.64 -11.16
CA ALA A 221 7.17 21.10 -9.85
C ALA A 221 7.73 19.93 -9.04
N PHE A 222 8.86 20.17 -8.37
CA PHE A 222 9.57 19.20 -7.55
C PHE A 222 9.74 19.77 -6.15
N LYS A 223 9.53 18.94 -5.12
CA LYS A 223 9.90 19.29 -3.75
C LYS A 223 11.23 18.63 -3.42
N VAL A 224 12.18 19.42 -2.92
CA VAL A 224 13.51 18.95 -2.53
C VAL A 224 13.86 19.41 -1.11
N VAL A 225 14.72 18.65 -0.44
CA VAL A 225 15.14 18.90 0.94
C VAL A 225 16.67 18.89 0.99
N LYS A 226 17.28 20.06 1.11
CA LYS A 226 18.74 20.25 1.21
C LYS A 226 19.17 20.46 2.66
#